data_AF-A0A954WL54-F1
#
_entry.id   AF-A0A954WL54-F1
#
_cell.length_a   1.000
_cell.length_b   1.000
_cell.length_c   1.000
_cell.angle_alpha   90.00
_cell.angle_beta   90.00
_cell.angle_gamma   90.00
#
_symmetry.space_group_name_H-M   'P 1'
#
loop_
_entity.id
_entity.type
_entity.pdbx_description
1 polymer ?
#
loop_
_entity_poly.entity_id
_entity_poly.type
_entity_poly.pdbx_seq_one_letter_code
_entity_poly.pdbx_strand_id
1 'polypeptide(L)'
;VTETTNIDAALLPERHPQQDLFVCDVGDAVLKDIMQHMEHPFYSLSKKPETRVRRYEHNGHWVEITPSVKGQATIYDKDILIYSISQIMAKLNRGEEVSKRVRITSRDLLMFTNRGTSGRDYTALAEAIDRLAGTRISTNIKVGGEEQYDNFGLIDAASIRRKNGLDGRLLWCEVTLSDWVFNAIRANEVLALHPDYFRLRKPLERRVYELARKHCGQQAQWSIALDKLLKKSGSQSPMKRFRQMIKELAVSDHLPDYSVTLDDDDIVQFSRKEPVEVDQAGTTFGIPPLRPDTYDEARAAAPGWDIYLIEQEWREWSTTAPRDPDSAFVAFCQAWYARRGLPA
;
A
#
# COMPACT_ATOMS: atom_id res chain seq x y z
N VAL A 1 7.72 5.27 35.85
CA VAL A 1 6.60 5.91 35.13
C VAL A 1 7.22 6.61 33.94
N THR A 2 7.08 6.08 32.72
CA THR A 2 7.64 6.74 31.54
C THR A 2 6.74 7.92 31.20
N GLU A 3 7.24 9.13 31.46
CA GLU A 3 6.63 10.38 31.02
C GLU A 3 6.30 10.27 29.54
N THR A 4 5.01 10.41 29.23
CA THR A 4 4.51 10.39 27.85
C THR A 4 4.91 11.73 27.24
N THR A 5 6.06 11.76 26.58
CA THR A 5 6.62 12.98 25.99
C THR A 5 5.71 13.44 24.86
N ASN A 6 4.94 14.48 25.18
CA ASN A 6 4.14 15.32 24.30
C ASN A 6 2.96 14.65 23.55
N ILE A 7 1.78 14.78 24.15
CA ILE A 7 0.49 14.44 23.54
C ILE A 7 0.23 15.33 22.30
N ASP A 8 0.90 16.50 22.21
CA ASP A 8 0.74 17.50 21.14
C ASP A 8 1.66 17.27 19.92
N ALA A 9 2.60 16.32 19.99
CA ALA A 9 3.37 15.94 18.81
C ALA A 9 2.51 15.07 17.88
N ALA A 10 2.09 15.65 16.75
CA ALA A 10 1.18 15.03 15.79
C ALA A 10 1.75 13.74 15.16
N LEU A 11 3.07 13.69 14.95
CA LEU A 11 3.80 12.49 14.56
C LEU A 11 4.59 11.90 15.73
N LEU A 12 4.83 10.59 15.70
CA LEU A 12 5.84 9.95 16.53
C LEU A 12 7.23 10.50 16.17
N PRO A 13 8.16 10.57 17.15
CA PRO A 13 9.55 10.88 16.83
C PRO A 13 10.10 9.84 15.84
N GLU A 14 11.02 10.29 15.00
CA GLU A 14 11.85 9.40 14.20
C GLU A 14 12.80 8.67 15.15
N ARG A 15 12.52 7.39 15.40
CA ARG A 15 13.28 6.60 16.39
C ARG A 15 14.60 6.08 15.85
N HIS A 16 14.68 5.92 14.53
CA HIS A 16 15.81 5.31 13.83
C HIS A 16 16.23 6.17 12.61
N PRO A 17 16.77 7.39 12.84
CA PRO A 17 17.14 8.33 11.77
C PRO A 17 18.33 7.84 10.93
N GLN A 18 19.18 6.99 11.50
CA GLN A 18 20.14 6.19 10.75
C GLN A 18 19.52 4.81 10.55
N GLN A 19 18.94 4.57 9.38
CA GLN A 19 18.73 3.21 8.92
C GLN A 19 20.14 2.64 8.67
N ASP A 20 20.62 1.81 9.61
CA ASP A 20 21.97 1.23 9.55
C ASP A 20 22.24 0.73 8.13
N LEU A 21 23.39 1.14 7.55
CA LEU A 21 23.89 0.77 6.21
C LEU A 21 24.01 -0.77 6.02
N PHE A 22 23.79 -1.54 7.09
CA PHE A 22 23.89 -3.00 7.19
C PHE A 22 22.53 -3.69 7.37
N VAL A 23 21.41 -2.95 7.36
CA VAL A 23 20.06 -3.51 7.22
C VAL A 23 19.89 -3.95 5.76
N CYS A 24 20.46 -5.12 5.43
CA CYS A 24 20.36 -5.90 4.19
C CYS A 24 19.58 -5.24 3.03
N ASP A 25 20.22 -4.87 1.91
CA ASP A 25 19.68 -4.63 0.54
C ASP A 25 18.35 -3.84 0.38
N VAL A 26 17.92 -3.09 1.39
CA VAL A 26 16.53 -2.60 1.55
C VAL A 26 16.48 -1.09 1.83
N GLY A 27 17.62 -0.42 1.94
CA GLY A 27 17.66 1.05 2.08
C GLY A 27 16.85 1.80 1.01
N ASP A 28 16.62 1.18 -0.15
CA ASP A 28 15.86 1.73 -1.28
C ASP A 28 14.44 1.14 -1.44
N ALA A 29 13.99 0.26 -0.54
CA ALA A 29 12.67 -0.38 -0.66
C ALA A 29 11.56 0.60 -0.28
N VAL A 30 10.93 1.21 -1.30
CA VAL A 30 9.72 2.03 -1.15
C VAL A 30 8.64 1.23 -0.40
N LEU A 31 8.06 1.84 0.64
CA LEU A 31 6.98 1.24 1.42
C LEU A 31 5.81 0.89 0.50
N LYS A 32 5.35 -0.36 0.49
CA LYS A 32 4.23 -0.78 -0.38
C LYS A 32 3.15 -1.52 0.39
N ASP A 33 1.91 -1.27 0.00
CA ASP A 33 0.73 -1.92 0.55
C ASP A 33 -0.33 -2.20 -0.54
N ILE A 34 -1.23 -3.15 -0.26
CA ILE A 34 -2.22 -3.66 -1.23
C ILE A 34 -3.37 -2.67 -1.39
N MET A 35 -3.70 -2.35 -2.64
CA MET A 35 -4.77 -1.40 -2.97
C MET A 35 -6.13 -1.77 -2.37
N GLN A 36 -6.48 -3.05 -2.37
CA GLN A 36 -7.75 -3.53 -1.82
C GLN A 36 -7.81 -3.37 -0.28
N HIS A 37 -6.68 -3.53 0.40
CA HIS A 37 -6.58 -3.25 1.84
C HIS A 37 -6.75 -1.75 2.14
N MET A 38 -6.38 -0.87 1.22
CA MET A 38 -6.61 0.58 1.37
C MET A 38 -8.06 0.95 1.06
N GLU A 39 -8.70 0.31 0.09
CA GLU A 39 -10.08 0.60 -0.32
C GLU A 39 -11.11 0.18 0.74
N HIS A 40 -10.91 -0.98 1.37
CA HIS A 40 -11.88 -1.63 2.26
C HIS A 40 -11.33 -1.85 3.68
N PRO A 41 -12.19 -1.90 4.72
CA PRO A 41 -11.74 -2.00 6.10
C PRO A 41 -11.42 -3.44 6.50
N PHE A 42 -10.23 -3.94 6.13
CA PHE A 42 -9.75 -5.28 6.52
C PHE A 42 -9.29 -5.37 7.98
N TYR A 43 -8.80 -4.25 8.54
CA TYR A 43 -8.16 -4.22 9.84
C TYR A 43 -9.04 -3.53 10.90
N SER A 44 -8.78 -3.85 12.16
CA SER A 44 -9.36 -3.14 13.29
C SER A 44 -8.63 -1.82 13.54
N LEU A 45 -9.39 -0.78 13.89
CA LEU A 45 -8.85 0.51 14.38
C LEU A 45 -8.83 0.60 15.91
N SER A 46 -9.31 -0.45 16.60
CA SER A 46 -9.33 -0.52 18.05
C SER A 46 -7.98 -0.95 18.60
N LYS A 47 -7.57 -0.36 19.72
CA LYS A 47 -6.43 -0.85 20.51
C LYS A 47 -6.81 -1.99 21.46
N LYS A 48 -8.11 -2.23 21.65
CA LYS A 48 -8.64 -3.35 22.43
C LYS A 48 -8.94 -4.52 21.47
N PRO A 49 -8.63 -5.77 21.87
CA PRO A 49 -8.94 -6.95 21.05
C PRO A 49 -10.43 -7.00 20.67
N GLU A 50 -10.72 -7.16 19.39
CA GLU A 50 -12.07 -7.34 18.87
C GLU A 50 -12.29 -8.79 18.43
N THR A 51 -13.22 -9.48 19.08
CA THR A 51 -13.51 -10.92 18.85
C THR A 51 -14.87 -11.15 18.17
N ARG A 52 -15.57 -10.09 17.79
CA ARG A 52 -16.87 -10.19 17.09
C ARG A 52 -16.64 -10.23 15.58
N VAL A 53 -17.41 -11.07 14.89
CA VAL A 53 -17.46 -11.08 13.43
C VAL A 53 -17.98 -9.72 12.94
N ARG A 54 -17.31 -9.15 11.94
CA ARG A 54 -17.66 -7.85 11.34
C ARG A 54 -17.86 -8.03 9.84
N ARG A 55 -18.95 -7.45 9.32
CA ARG A 55 -19.22 -7.38 7.88
C ARG A 55 -19.27 -5.93 7.41
N TYR A 56 -18.63 -5.67 6.28
CA TYR A 56 -18.67 -4.42 5.53
C TYR A 56 -19.26 -4.69 4.14
N GLU A 57 -20.07 -3.77 3.64
CA GLU A 57 -20.60 -3.85 2.27
C GLU A 57 -20.74 -2.45 1.64
N HIS A 58 -20.27 -2.31 0.41
CA HIS A 58 -20.35 -1.09 -0.36
C HIS A 58 -20.27 -1.38 -1.86
N ASN A 59 -21.20 -0.84 -2.65
CA ASN A 59 -21.25 -0.95 -4.11
C ASN A 59 -21.14 -2.40 -4.62
N GLY A 60 -21.84 -3.35 -3.97
CA GLY A 60 -21.81 -4.77 -4.34
C GLY A 60 -20.57 -5.54 -3.87
N HIS A 61 -19.56 -4.86 -3.32
CA HIS A 61 -18.39 -5.49 -2.69
C HIS A 61 -18.59 -5.62 -1.19
N TRP A 62 -18.28 -6.78 -0.63
CA TRP A 62 -18.37 -7.05 0.79
C TRP A 62 -17.12 -7.73 1.33
N VAL A 63 -16.82 -7.47 2.59
CA VAL A 63 -15.75 -8.11 3.37
C VAL A 63 -16.33 -8.52 4.71
N GLU A 64 -16.20 -9.79 5.03
CA GLU A 64 -16.53 -10.35 6.35
C GLU A 64 -15.25 -10.80 7.04
N ILE A 65 -15.06 -10.36 8.27
CA ILE A 65 -13.86 -10.65 9.06
C ILE A 65 -14.26 -11.43 10.29
N THR A 66 -13.68 -12.62 10.41
CA THR A 66 -13.84 -13.53 11.53
C THR A 66 -12.55 -13.55 12.34
N PRO A 67 -12.52 -12.89 13.51
CA PRO A 67 -11.35 -12.88 14.37
C PRO A 67 -11.22 -14.16 15.21
N SER A 68 -10.01 -14.44 15.68
CA SER A 68 -9.77 -15.47 16.69
C SER A 68 -10.01 -14.94 18.11
N VAL A 69 -9.83 -15.81 19.12
CA VAL A 69 -9.83 -15.43 20.54
C VAL A 69 -8.74 -14.42 20.91
N LYS A 70 -7.70 -14.28 20.08
CA LYS A 70 -6.65 -13.25 20.24
C LYS A 70 -7.08 -11.87 19.72
N GLY A 71 -8.24 -11.80 19.07
CA GLY A 71 -8.78 -10.61 18.42
C GLY A 71 -8.42 -10.48 16.94
N GLN A 72 -9.11 -9.58 16.26
CA GLN A 72 -8.85 -9.19 14.88
C GLN A 72 -7.47 -8.52 14.74
N ALA A 73 -6.80 -8.76 13.62
CA ALA A 73 -5.63 -7.98 13.21
C ALA A 73 -5.95 -6.48 13.15
N THR A 74 -5.10 -5.70 13.78
CA THR A 74 -5.20 -4.24 13.84
C THR A 74 -4.45 -3.59 12.68
N ILE A 75 -4.74 -2.32 12.42
CA ILE A 75 -4.00 -1.55 11.41
C ILE A 75 -2.51 -1.41 11.73
N TYR A 76 -2.09 -1.62 12.99
CA TYR A 76 -0.67 -1.71 13.32
C TYR A 76 -0.10 -3.07 12.96
N ASP A 77 -0.84 -4.16 13.12
CA ASP A 77 -0.34 -5.50 12.77
C ASP A 77 -0.03 -5.59 11.26
N LYS A 78 -0.80 -4.85 10.45
CA LYS A 78 -0.56 -4.64 9.01
C LYS A 78 0.86 -4.19 8.68
N ASP A 79 1.56 -3.49 9.56
CA ASP A 79 2.94 -3.03 9.32
C ASP A 79 3.89 -4.20 8.95
N ILE A 80 3.61 -5.40 9.48
CA ILE A 80 4.35 -6.63 9.13
C ILE A 80 4.14 -7.01 7.67
N LEU A 81 2.91 -6.88 7.18
CA LEU A 81 2.57 -7.14 5.77
C LEU A 81 3.18 -6.07 4.87
N ILE A 82 3.11 -4.79 5.25
CA ILE A 82 3.73 -3.68 4.49
C ILE A 82 5.23 -3.94 4.32
N TYR A 83 5.93 -4.30 5.41
CA TYR A 83 7.34 -4.68 5.33
C TYR A 83 7.56 -5.87 4.39
N SER A 84 6.78 -6.95 4.55
CA SER A 84 6.91 -8.16 3.74
C SER A 84 6.68 -7.91 2.25
N ILE A 85 5.65 -7.11 1.91
CA ILE A 85 5.33 -6.70 0.53
C ILE A 85 6.48 -5.86 -0.04
N SER A 86 7.01 -4.92 0.74
CA SER A 86 8.13 -4.06 0.31
C SER A 86 9.38 -4.90 0.01
N GLN A 87 9.67 -5.93 0.81
CA GLN A 87 10.76 -6.89 0.54
C GLN A 87 10.56 -7.65 -0.77
N ILE A 88 9.36 -8.19 -1.00
CA ILE A 88 9.05 -8.95 -2.22
C ILE A 88 9.14 -8.05 -3.45
N MET A 89 8.61 -6.83 -3.37
CA MET A 89 8.64 -5.88 -4.49
C MET A 89 10.07 -5.43 -4.81
N ALA A 90 10.91 -5.21 -3.80
CA ALA A 90 12.33 -4.90 -4.03
C ALA A 90 13.05 -6.03 -4.77
N LYS A 91 12.78 -7.29 -4.41
CA LYS A 91 13.31 -8.47 -5.11
C LYS A 91 12.81 -8.58 -6.55
N LEU A 92 11.51 -8.41 -6.76
CA LEU A 92 10.91 -8.40 -8.10
C LEU A 92 11.54 -7.32 -8.99
N ASN A 93 11.76 -6.11 -8.47
CA ASN A 93 12.39 -5.02 -9.20
C ASN A 93 13.85 -5.34 -9.61
N ARG A 94 14.54 -6.21 -8.87
CA ARG A 94 15.89 -6.69 -9.20
C ARG A 94 15.89 -7.94 -10.09
N GLY A 95 14.72 -8.42 -10.51
CA GLY A 95 14.57 -9.64 -11.31
C GLY A 95 14.87 -10.92 -10.52
N GLU A 96 14.83 -10.88 -9.19
CA GLU A 96 15.05 -12.06 -8.35
C GLU A 96 13.79 -12.93 -8.24
N GLU A 97 13.98 -14.24 -8.03
CA GLU A 97 12.89 -15.14 -7.68
C GLU A 97 12.28 -14.77 -6.32
N VAL A 98 10.95 -14.77 -6.26
CA VAL A 98 10.19 -14.48 -5.04
C VAL A 98 9.30 -15.63 -4.60
N SER A 99 9.11 -15.73 -3.29
CA SER A 99 8.29 -16.74 -2.65
C SER A 99 7.28 -16.10 -1.70
N LYS A 100 6.16 -16.79 -1.46
CA LYS A 100 5.18 -16.44 -0.41
C LYS A 100 5.80 -16.39 0.98
N ARG A 101 6.87 -17.15 1.20
CA ARG A 101 7.55 -17.29 2.48
C ARG A 101 8.66 -16.26 2.61
N VAL A 102 8.47 -15.28 3.49
CA VAL A 102 9.41 -14.18 3.73
C VAL A 102 10.05 -14.36 5.10
N ARG A 103 11.39 -14.49 5.12
CA ARG A 103 12.18 -14.47 6.35
C ARG A 103 12.58 -13.04 6.68
N ILE A 104 12.35 -12.64 7.91
CA ILE A 104 12.46 -11.26 8.38
C ILE A 104 13.27 -11.23 9.67
N THR A 105 14.37 -10.49 9.68
CA THR A 105 15.05 -10.14 10.93
C THR A 105 14.13 -9.26 11.75
N SER A 106 13.81 -9.68 12.97
CA SER A 106 12.77 -8.99 13.75
C SER A 106 13.21 -7.63 14.25
N ARG A 107 14.52 -7.44 14.46
CA ARG A 107 15.09 -6.11 14.75
C ARG A 107 14.86 -5.15 13.58
N ASP A 108 15.16 -5.58 12.36
CA ASP A 108 15.07 -4.77 11.15
C ASP A 108 13.62 -4.37 10.87
N LEU A 109 12.68 -5.30 11.03
CA LEU A 109 11.25 -5.00 10.96
C LEU A 109 10.81 -3.94 11.97
N LEU A 110 11.22 -4.08 13.24
CA LEU A 110 10.86 -3.11 14.28
C LEU A 110 11.46 -1.73 13.98
N MET A 111 12.70 -1.67 13.50
CA MET A 111 13.34 -0.42 13.11
C MET A 111 12.63 0.24 11.93
N PHE A 112 12.40 -0.52 10.85
CA PHE A 112 11.75 -0.05 9.63
C PHE A 112 10.34 0.48 9.88
N THR A 113 9.59 -0.18 10.76
CA THR A 113 8.22 0.23 11.12
C THR A 113 8.16 1.29 12.23
N ASN A 114 9.28 1.98 12.49
CA ASN A 114 9.45 3.01 13.52
C ASN A 114 8.98 2.59 14.93
N ARG A 115 9.15 1.31 15.28
CA ARG A 115 8.83 0.75 16.60
C ARG A 115 10.04 0.79 17.54
N GLY A 116 9.79 0.61 18.83
CA GLY A 116 10.86 0.37 19.78
C GLY A 116 11.53 -0.99 19.54
N THR A 117 12.72 -1.16 20.08
CA THR A 117 13.47 -2.44 20.04
C THR A 117 13.68 -3.00 21.45
N SER A 118 12.77 -2.70 22.38
CA SER A 118 12.78 -3.24 23.74
C SER A 118 12.13 -4.63 23.78
N GLY A 119 12.33 -5.39 24.86
CA GLY A 119 11.70 -6.71 25.03
C GLY A 119 10.18 -6.68 24.88
N ARG A 120 9.52 -5.61 25.33
CA ARG A 120 8.07 -5.41 25.17
C ARG A 120 7.66 -5.32 23.71
N ASP A 121 8.46 -4.68 22.86
CA ASP A 121 8.18 -4.53 21.43
C ASP A 121 8.27 -5.87 20.69
N TYR A 122 9.21 -6.74 21.08
CA TYR A 122 9.30 -8.10 20.55
C TYR A 122 8.12 -8.99 20.98
N THR A 123 7.63 -8.83 22.22
CA THR A 123 6.39 -9.51 22.65
C THR A 123 5.19 -9.02 21.84
N ALA A 124 5.04 -7.71 21.68
CA ALA A 124 3.98 -7.12 20.86
C ALA A 124 4.05 -7.57 19.39
N LEU A 125 5.26 -7.77 18.83
CA LEU A 125 5.44 -8.36 17.51
C LEU A 125 4.91 -9.80 17.42
N ALA A 126 5.19 -10.63 18.42
CA ALA A 126 4.67 -12.00 18.45
C ALA A 126 3.13 -12.00 18.54
N GLU A 127 2.55 -11.17 19.39
CA GLU A 127 1.09 -11.02 19.50
C GLU A 127 0.45 -10.49 18.19
N ALA A 128 1.14 -9.60 17.48
CA ALA A 128 0.70 -9.11 16.17
C ALA A 128 0.66 -10.22 15.13
N ILE A 129 1.68 -11.08 15.10
CA ILE A 129 1.73 -12.27 14.24
C ILE A 129 0.58 -13.23 14.57
N ASP A 130 0.30 -13.48 15.86
CA ASP A 130 -0.81 -14.33 16.28
C ASP A 130 -2.17 -13.77 15.80
N ARG A 131 -2.38 -12.45 15.90
CA ARG A 131 -3.62 -11.81 15.40
C ARG A 131 -3.74 -11.87 13.88
N LEU A 132 -2.63 -11.69 13.14
CA LEU A 132 -2.60 -11.84 11.69
C LEU A 132 -2.98 -13.27 11.27
N ALA A 133 -2.36 -14.28 11.89
CA ALA A 133 -2.64 -15.69 11.61
C ALA A 133 -4.07 -16.08 11.98
N GLY A 134 -4.61 -15.50 13.06
CA GLY A 134 -5.95 -15.82 13.56
C GLY A 134 -7.09 -15.05 12.88
N THR A 135 -6.82 -14.11 11.98
CA THR A 135 -7.86 -13.31 11.30
C THR A 135 -8.23 -13.96 9.97
N ARG A 136 -9.48 -14.42 9.86
CA ARG A 136 -10.03 -14.97 8.62
C ARG A 136 -10.89 -13.94 7.90
N ILE A 137 -10.77 -13.87 6.59
CA ILE A 137 -11.48 -12.94 5.73
C ILE A 137 -12.26 -13.73 4.70
N SER A 138 -13.54 -13.43 4.58
CA SER A 138 -14.38 -13.85 3.45
C SER A 138 -14.77 -12.63 2.63
N THR A 139 -14.71 -12.70 1.31
CA THR A 139 -14.95 -11.53 0.43
C THR A 139 -15.34 -11.93 -0.99
N ASN A 140 -15.95 -10.99 -1.73
CA ASN A 140 -16.11 -11.05 -3.18
C ASN A 140 -15.29 -9.97 -3.92
N ILE A 141 -14.34 -9.33 -3.24
CA ILE A 141 -13.41 -8.38 -3.85
C ILE A 141 -12.43 -9.13 -4.74
N LYS A 142 -12.34 -8.70 -6.00
CA LYS A 142 -11.46 -9.29 -7.00
C LYS A 142 -10.01 -8.87 -6.81
N VAL A 143 -9.09 -9.77 -7.12
CA VAL A 143 -7.65 -9.52 -7.26
C VAL A 143 -7.20 -10.20 -8.56
N GLY A 144 -6.43 -9.50 -9.39
CA GLY A 144 -5.93 -10.09 -10.64
C GLY A 144 -7.01 -10.40 -11.69
N GLY A 145 -8.21 -9.83 -11.55
CA GLY A 145 -9.30 -9.93 -12.53
C GLY A 145 -10.23 -11.14 -12.37
N GLU A 146 -9.95 -12.08 -11.47
CA GLU A 146 -10.79 -13.28 -11.26
C GLU A 146 -11.92 -13.02 -10.24
N GLU A 147 -13.12 -13.49 -10.56
CA GLU A 147 -14.27 -13.47 -9.65
C GLU A 147 -14.31 -14.75 -8.81
N GLN A 148 -14.12 -14.61 -7.49
CA GLN A 148 -14.25 -15.74 -6.58
C GLN A 148 -14.78 -15.31 -5.20
N TYR A 149 -15.54 -16.22 -4.58
CA TYR A 149 -15.74 -16.21 -3.13
C TYR A 149 -14.44 -16.73 -2.51
N ASP A 150 -13.68 -15.83 -1.88
CA ASP A 150 -12.45 -16.21 -1.21
C ASP A 150 -12.64 -16.25 0.28
N ASN A 151 -12.15 -17.30 0.93
CA ASN A 151 -11.99 -17.38 2.37
C ASN A 151 -10.53 -17.68 2.71
N PHE A 152 -9.81 -16.69 3.23
CA PHE A 152 -8.37 -16.76 3.45
C PHE A 152 -7.96 -16.11 4.78
N GLY A 153 -6.74 -16.38 5.23
CA GLY A 153 -6.10 -15.64 6.32
C GLY A 153 -5.22 -14.53 5.76
N LEU A 154 -4.93 -13.49 6.53
CA LEU A 154 -3.95 -12.48 6.10
C LEU A 154 -2.56 -13.09 5.88
N ILE A 155 -2.23 -14.13 6.64
CA ILE A 155 -1.05 -14.98 6.50
C ILE A 155 -1.47 -16.44 6.64
N ASP A 156 -0.83 -17.35 5.92
CA ASP A 156 -1.11 -18.78 5.98
C ASP A 156 -0.34 -19.47 7.11
N ALA A 157 0.86 -18.99 7.42
CA ALA A 157 1.70 -19.52 8.48
C ALA A 157 2.69 -18.46 8.98
N ALA A 158 3.12 -18.61 10.23
CA ALA A 158 4.28 -17.90 10.74
C ALA A 158 5.13 -18.77 11.65
N SER A 159 6.43 -18.50 11.70
CA SER A 159 7.33 -19.09 12.69
C SER A 159 8.24 -18.03 13.29
N ILE A 160 8.53 -18.15 14.58
CA ILE A 160 9.40 -17.24 15.32
C ILE A 160 10.58 -18.05 15.84
N ARG A 161 11.81 -17.60 15.57
CA ARG A 161 13.03 -18.22 16.12
C ARG A 161 13.63 -17.35 17.19
N ARG A 162 14.07 -18.00 18.26
CA ARG A 162 14.67 -17.38 19.44
C ARG A 162 16.01 -18.02 19.76
N LYS A 163 16.92 -17.23 20.29
CA LYS A 163 18.19 -17.66 20.87
C LYS A 163 17.99 -17.91 22.36
N ASN A 164 18.39 -19.07 22.87
CA ASN A 164 18.27 -19.50 24.28
C ASN A 164 16.84 -19.93 24.70
N GLY A 165 16.16 -20.72 23.87
CA GLY A 165 14.84 -21.28 24.21
C GLY A 165 13.66 -20.33 23.94
N LEU A 166 12.46 -20.74 24.34
CA LEU A 166 11.20 -20.04 24.03
C LEU A 166 11.07 -18.67 24.71
N ASP A 167 11.77 -18.44 25.82
CA ASP A 167 11.85 -17.14 26.49
C ASP A 167 13.07 -16.30 26.04
N GLY A 168 13.82 -16.84 25.08
CA GLY A 168 15.05 -16.28 24.57
C GLY A 168 14.86 -15.06 23.65
N ARG A 169 16.00 -14.45 23.26
CA ARG A 169 16.03 -13.29 22.35
C ARG A 169 15.50 -13.70 20.98
N LEU A 170 14.48 -13.00 20.50
CA LEU A 170 13.92 -13.19 19.16
C LEU A 170 14.95 -12.80 18.10
N LEU A 171 15.26 -13.72 17.18
CA LEU A 171 16.25 -13.54 16.12
C LEU A 171 15.59 -13.08 14.83
N TRP A 172 14.71 -13.93 14.30
CA TRP A 172 13.98 -13.71 13.08
C TRP A 172 12.61 -14.36 13.17
N CYS A 173 11.68 -13.83 12.39
CA CYS A 173 10.41 -14.47 12.10
C CYS A 173 10.33 -14.81 10.61
N GLU A 174 9.52 -15.78 10.28
CA GLU A 174 9.19 -16.13 8.91
C GLU A 174 7.69 -16.11 8.77
N VAL A 175 7.19 -15.41 7.76
CA VAL A 175 5.77 -15.25 7.48
C VAL A 175 5.50 -15.82 6.10
N THR A 176 4.50 -16.68 5.98
CA THR A 176 3.97 -17.14 4.69
C THR A 176 2.73 -16.34 4.36
N LEU A 177 2.83 -15.47 3.36
CA LEU A 177 1.70 -14.68 2.86
C LEU A 177 0.65 -15.61 2.25
N SER A 178 -0.62 -15.25 2.40
CA SER A 178 -1.69 -15.99 1.75
C SER A 178 -1.65 -15.81 0.23
N ASP A 179 -2.25 -16.77 -0.48
CA ASP A 179 -2.35 -16.71 -1.94
C ASP A 179 -3.00 -15.42 -2.41
N TRP A 180 -4.05 -14.97 -1.71
CA TRP A 180 -4.74 -13.72 -2.03
C TRP A 180 -3.80 -12.50 -1.96
N VAL A 181 -3.02 -12.39 -0.88
CA VAL A 181 -2.04 -11.30 -0.69
C VAL A 181 -0.93 -11.39 -1.74
N PHE A 182 -0.41 -12.59 -2.00
CA PHE A 182 0.68 -12.79 -2.94
C PHE A 182 0.27 -12.59 -4.41
N ASN A 183 -0.97 -12.96 -4.77
CA ASN A 183 -1.55 -12.70 -6.09
C ASN A 183 -1.72 -11.19 -6.32
N ALA A 184 -2.12 -10.43 -5.30
CA ALA A 184 -2.18 -8.97 -5.41
C ALA A 184 -0.79 -8.36 -5.69
N ILE A 185 0.27 -8.89 -5.07
CA ILE A 185 1.65 -8.46 -5.37
C ILE A 185 2.01 -8.78 -6.82
N ARG A 186 1.73 -10.00 -7.30
CA ARG A 186 2.03 -10.43 -8.67
C ARG A 186 1.24 -9.65 -9.73
N ALA A 187 0.00 -9.26 -9.42
CA ALA A 187 -0.83 -8.42 -10.27
C ALA A 187 -0.43 -6.93 -10.23
N ASN A 188 0.65 -6.57 -9.52
CA ASN A 188 1.09 -5.19 -9.28
C ASN A 188 0.00 -4.32 -8.63
N GLU A 189 -0.86 -4.92 -7.81
CA GLU A 189 -1.96 -4.23 -7.11
C GLU A 189 -1.50 -3.56 -5.80
N VAL A 190 -0.32 -2.94 -5.84
CA VAL A 190 0.34 -2.32 -4.67
C VAL A 190 0.59 -0.84 -4.89
N LEU A 191 0.50 -0.04 -3.83
CA LEU A 191 0.79 1.40 -3.85
C LEU A 191 1.91 1.76 -2.88
N ALA A 192 2.76 2.68 -3.32
CA ALA A 192 3.80 3.28 -2.50
C ALA A 192 3.20 4.15 -1.39
N LEU A 193 3.76 4.08 -0.18
CA LEU A 193 3.42 4.91 0.99
C LEU A 193 4.58 5.85 1.32
N HIS A 194 4.27 7.01 1.89
CA HIS A 194 5.26 7.95 2.41
C HIS A 194 5.97 7.36 3.64
N PRO A 195 7.30 7.58 3.81
CA PRO A 195 8.07 7.06 4.96
C PRO A 195 7.46 7.41 6.33
N ASP A 196 6.92 8.61 6.48
CA ASP A 196 6.25 9.06 7.71
C ASP A 196 4.94 8.32 8.04
N TYR A 197 4.44 7.44 7.17
CA TYR A 197 3.26 6.62 7.46
C TYR A 197 3.38 5.88 8.81
N PHE A 198 4.55 5.30 9.11
CA PHE A 198 4.76 4.60 10.37
C PHE A 198 4.82 5.53 11.59
N ARG A 199 5.02 6.84 11.38
CA ARG A 199 5.01 7.84 12.44
C ARG A 199 3.60 8.32 12.79
N LEU A 200 2.59 8.04 11.96
CA LEU A 200 1.19 8.31 12.29
C LEU A 200 0.79 7.53 13.56
N ARG A 201 0.45 8.28 14.60
CA ARG A 201 0.21 7.74 15.94
C ARG A 201 -1.16 7.12 16.08
N LYS A 202 -2.22 7.74 15.53
CA LYS A 202 -3.59 7.28 15.73
C LYS A 202 -3.99 6.26 14.65
N PRO A 203 -4.70 5.17 15.00
CA PRO A 203 -5.14 4.16 14.03
C PRO A 203 -6.00 4.77 12.91
N LEU A 204 -6.88 5.69 13.28
CA LEU A 204 -7.75 6.36 12.31
C LEU A 204 -6.96 7.21 11.31
N GLU A 205 -5.91 7.89 11.74
CA GLU A 205 -5.09 8.73 10.85
C GLU A 205 -4.36 7.88 9.80
N ARG A 206 -3.82 6.72 10.19
CA ARG A 206 -3.27 5.74 9.24
C ARG A 206 -4.31 5.29 8.22
N ARG A 207 -5.52 4.99 8.70
CA ARG A 207 -6.61 4.55 7.82
C ARG A 207 -7.07 5.65 6.86
N VAL A 208 -7.14 6.89 7.34
CA VAL A 208 -7.48 8.05 6.52
C VAL A 208 -6.40 8.32 5.48
N TYR A 209 -5.12 8.18 5.83
CA TYR A 209 -4.01 8.24 4.87
C TYR A 209 -4.16 7.18 3.77
N GLU A 210 -4.45 5.93 4.10
CA GLU A 210 -4.65 4.85 3.12
C GLU A 210 -5.79 5.17 2.13
N LEU A 211 -6.92 5.66 2.64
CA LEU A 211 -8.06 6.05 1.80
C LEU A 211 -7.71 7.24 0.90
N ALA A 212 -7.06 8.27 1.44
CA ALA A 212 -6.57 9.39 0.65
C ALA A 212 -5.59 8.92 -0.43
N ARG A 213 -4.62 8.07 -0.08
CA ARG A 213 -3.63 7.53 -1.02
C ARG A 213 -4.27 6.73 -2.16
N LYS A 214 -5.22 5.86 -1.82
CA LYS A 214 -5.93 5.04 -2.81
C LYS A 214 -6.81 5.87 -3.73
N HIS A 215 -7.55 6.83 -3.18
CA HIS A 215 -8.54 7.58 -3.95
C HIS A 215 -7.97 8.81 -4.64
N CYS A 216 -7.03 9.55 -4.03
CA CYS A 216 -6.34 10.64 -4.72
C CYS A 216 -5.65 10.13 -5.99
N GLY A 217 -4.96 8.99 -5.96
CA GLY A 217 -4.25 8.51 -7.14
C GLY A 217 -3.33 9.60 -7.69
N GLN A 218 -3.42 9.96 -8.98
CA GLN A 218 -2.68 11.07 -9.58
C GLN A 218 -3.38 12.44 -9.48
N GLN A 219 -4.61 12.49 -8.99
CA GLN A 219 -5.39 13.72 -8.94
C GLN A 219 -4.89 14.66 -7.84
N ALA A 220 -5.05 15.98 -8.05
CA ALA A 220 -4.59 17.00 -7.11
C ALA A 220 -5.38 16.98 -5.78
N GLN A 221 -6.67 16.65 -5.85
CA GLN A 221 -7.58 16.67 -4.72
C GLN A 221 -8.68 15.61 -4.83
N TRP A 222 -9.07 15.01 -3.71
CA TRP A 222 -10.19 14.08 -3.63
C TRP A 222 -11.13 14.49 -2.50
N SER A 223 -12.43 14.51 -2.78
CA SER A 223 -13.47 14.87 -1.82
C SER A 223 -14.42 13.70 -1.55
N ILE A 224 -14.84 13.57 -0.30
CA ILE A 224 -15.73 12.51 0.17
C ILE A 224 -16.63 13.04 1.30
N ALA A 225 -17.91 12.67 1.25
CA ALA A 225 -18.82 12.96 2.36
C ALA A 225 -18.39 12.22 3.64
N LEU A 226 -18.49 12.89 4.79
CA LEU A 226 -17.98 12.40 6.08
C LEU A 226 -18.59 11.06 6.48
N ASP A 227 -19.86 10.83 6.16
CA ASP A 227 -20.57 9.57 6.41
C ASP A 227 -20.00 8.40 5.58
N LYS A 228 -19.67 8.65 4.31
CA LYS A 228 -19.01 7.69 3.44
C LYS A 228 -17.58 7.43 3.91
N LEU A 229 -16.86 8.46 4.36
CA LEU A 229 -15.52 8.30 4.94
C LEU A 229 -15.57 7.46 6.22
N LEU A 230 -16.54 7.71 7.11
CA LEU A 230 -16.78 6.90 8.31
C LEU A 230 -17.00 5.44 7.91
N LYS A 231 -17.90 5.19 6.96
CA LYS A 231 -18.20 3.84 6.45
C LYS A 231 -16.95 3.14 5.89
N LYS A 232 -16.22 3.79 4.98
CA LYS A 232 -15.01 3.24 4.33
C LYS A 232 -13.83 3.05 5.29
N SER A 233 -13.74 3.88 6.33
CA SER A 233 -12.71 3.73 7.37
C SER A 233 -12.93 2.48 8.23
N GLY A 234 -14.17 2.00 8.36
CA GLY A 234 -14.53 0.93 9.30
C GLY A 234 -14.45 1.35 10.77
N SER A 235 -14.38 2.65 11.05
CA SER A 235 -14.43 3.18 12.42
C SER A 235 -15.81 2.95 13.04
N GLN A 236 -15.82 2.50 14.29
CA GLN A 236 -17.03 2.31 15.08
C GLN A 236 -17.38 3.54 15.95
N SER A 237 -16.69 4.66 15.75
CA SER A 237 -16.94 5.87 16.52
C SER A 237 -18.30 6.48 16.14
N PRO A 238 -19.07 7.03 17.09
CA PRO A 238 -20.24 7.83 16.76
C PRO A 238 -19.89 8.99 15.83
N MET A 239 -20.79 9.36 14.91
CA MET A 239 -20.56 10.39 13.89
C MET A 239 -19.96 11.69 14.47
N LYS A 240 -20.53 12.19 15.57
CA LYS A 240 -20.04 13.41 16.23
C LYS A 240 -18.58 13.30 16.67
N ARG A 241 -18.18 12.14 17.21
CA ARG A 241 -16.80 11.87 17.60
C ARG A 241 -15.90 11.71 16.38
N PHE A 242 -16.39 11.04 15.33
CA PHE A 242 -15.66 10.89 14.08
C PHE A 242 -15.35 12.25 13.44
N ARG A 243 -16.36 13.11 13.31
CA ARG A 243 -16.22 14.51 12.88
C ARG A 243 -15.13 15.23 13.68
N GLN A 244 -15.17 15.16 15.00
CA GLN A 244 -14.19 15.81 15.86
C GLN A 244 -12.76 15.32 15.56
N MET A 245 -12.57 14.02 15.39
CA MET A 245 -11.25 13.45 15.05
C MET A 245 -10.76 13.91 13.66
N ILE A 246 -11.66 14.06 12.67
CA ILE A 246 -11.29 14.59 11.35
C ILE A 246 -10.98 16.09 11.41
N LYS A 247 -11.73 16.88 12.21
CA LYS A 247 -11.40 18.29 12.47
C LYS A 247 -10.04 18.44 13.13
N GLU A 248 -9.74 17.62 14.14
CA GLU A 248 -8.42 17.61 14.78
C GLU A 248 -7.30 17.30 13.78
N LEU A 249 -7.50 16.31 12.91
CA LEU A 249 -6.55 15.95 11.85
C LEU A 249 -6.33 17.10 10.85
N ALA A 250 -7.40 17.78 10.46
CA ALA A 250 -7.35 18.94 9.57
C ALA A 250 -6.58 20.12 10.21
N VAL A 251 -6.79 20.35 11.50
CA VAL A 251 -6.11 21.43 12.25
C VAL A 251 -4.62 21.14 12.43
N SER A 252 -4.24 19.90 12.74
CA SER A 252 -2.83 19.55 12.95
C SER A 252 -2.04 19.40 11.66
N ASP A 253 -2.73 19.22 10.52
CA ASP A 253 -2.19 19.13 9.17
C ASP A 253 -0.90 18.28 9.06
N HIS A 254 -0.84 17.17 9.79
CA HIS A 254 0.36 16.31 9.85
C HIS A 254 0.24 15.03 9.02
N LEU A 255 -0.86 14.85 8.29
CA LEU A 255 -1.04 13.71 7.41
C LEU A 255 0.05 13.78 6.30
N PRO A 256 0.85 12.72 6.08
CA PRO A 256 1.86 12.73 5.03
C PRO A 256 1.20 12.91 3.66
N ASP A 257 1.90 13.54 2.71
CA ASP A 257 1.49 13.87 1.34
C ASP A 257 0.23 14.76 1.17
N TYR A 258 -0.65 14.84 2.17
CA TYR A 258 -1.99 15.41 2.03
C TYR A 258 -2.30 16.42 3.12
N SER A 259 -2.93 17.51 2.74
CA SER A 259 -3.67 18.39 3.64
C SER A 259 -5.14 18.00 3.66
N VAL A 260 -5.75 18.07 4.83
CA VAL A 260 -7.15 17.67 5.05
C VAL A 260 -7.96 18.90 5.43
N THR A 261 -9.11 19.07 4.80
CA THR A 261 -10.12 20.08 5.20
C THR A 261 -11.46 19.39 5.40
N LEU A 262 -12.30 19.98 6.25
CA LEU A 262 -13.68 19.56 6.47
C LEU A 262 -14.54 20.81 6.50
N ASP A 263 -15.45 20.94 5.54
CA ASP A 263 -16.39 22.05 5.45
C ASP A 263 -17.65 21.83 6.30
N ASP A 264 -18.55 22.81 6.25
CA ASP A 264 -19.82 22.80 6.99
C ASP A 264 -20.87 21.86 6.38
N ASP A 265 -20.69 21.43 5.13
CA ASP A 265 -21.55 20.48 4.40
C ASP A 265 -21.10 19.02 4.59
N ASP A 266 -20.22 18.78 5.56
CA ASP A 266 -19.66 17.47 5.89
C ASP A 266 -18.81 16.87 4.76
N ILE A 267 -18.23 17.68 3.89
CA ILE A 267 -17.31 17.20 2.86
C ILE A 267 -15.88 17.27 3.40
N VAL A 268 -15.24 16.11 3.43
CA VAL A 268 -13.81 16.00 3.71
C VAL A 268 -13.07 16.06 2.38
N GLN A 269 -12.17 17.03 2.24
CA GLN A 269 -11.33 17.17 1.07
C GLN A 269 -9.86 16.92 1.44
N PHE A 270 -9.23 16.05 0.66
CA PHE A 270 -7.80 15.75 0.69
C PHE A 270 -7.13 16.42 -0.49
N SER A 271 -6.17 17.29 -0.23
CA SER A 271 -5.37 17.97 -1.27
C SER A 271 -3.92 17.57 -1.12
N ARG A 272 -3.22 17.27 -2.21
CA ARG A 272 -1.78 16.99 -2.14
C ARG A 272 -1.01 18.25 -1.66
N LYS A 273 -0.12 18.08 -0.69
CA LYS A 273 0.69 19.17 -0.11
C LYS A 273 1.74 19.69 -1.09
N GLU A 274 2.42 18.74 -1.70
CA GLU A 274 3.32 19.03 -2.80
C GLU A 274 2.52 18.85 -4.10
N PRO A 275 2.71 19.72 -5.10
CA PRO A 275 2.33 19.40 -6.46
C PRO A 275 2.89 18.02 -6.81
N VAL A 276 2.34 17.34 -7.82
CA VAL A 276 3.05 16.19 -8.37
C VAL A 276 4.38 16.72 -8.93
N GLU A 277 5.43 16.73 -8.12
CA GLU A 277 6.78 16.77 -8.62
C GLU A 277 6.92 15.47 -9.40
N VAL A 278 7.01 15.62 -10.72
CA VAL A 278 7.41 14.54 -11.62
C VAL A 278 8.90 14.35 -11.35
N ASP A 279 9.23 13.73 -10.22
CA ASP A 279 10.60 13.67 -9.75
C ASP A 279 11.34 12.45 -10.30
N GLN A 280 12.61 12.66 -10.61
CA GLN A 280 13.40 11.96 -11.63
C GLN A 280 13.95 10.58 -11.22
N ALA A 281 13.18 9.77 -10.49
CA ALA A 281 13.59 8.45 -10.02
C ALA A 281 12.52 7.37 -10.25
N GLY A 282 11.91 7.41 -11.44
CA GLY A 282 10.88 6.47 -11.87
C GLY A 282 11.36 5.02 -11.96
N THR A 283 10.89 4.17 -11.04
CA THR A 283 10.73 2.74 -11.30
C THR A 283 9.27 2.49 -11.73
N THR A 284 9.06 2.57 -13.06
CA THR A 284 7.98 2.07 -13.95
C THR A 284 6.54 2.01 -13.40
N PHE A 285 5.51 2.61 -14.03
CA PHE A 285 5.15 2.69 -15.46
C PHE A 285 4.47 4.05 -15.74
N GLY A 286 4.56 4.71 -16.89
CA GLY A 286 4.87 4.34 -18.28
C GLY A 286 3.99 5.25 -19.17
N ILE A 287 4.43 5.60 -20.37
CA ILE A 287 3.74 6.51 -21.33
C ILE A 287 2.20 6.39 -21.23
N PRO A 288 1.42 7.47 -21.11
CA PRO A 288 -0.04 7.36 -20.99
C PRO A 288 -0.65 6.64 -22.20
N PRO A 289 -1.86 6.06 -22.06
CA PRO A 289 -2.52 5.36 -23.17
C PRO A 289 -2.70 6.32 -24.35
N LEU A 290 -2.40 5.83 -25.56
CA LEU A 290 -2.57 6.58 -26.80
C LEU A 290 -4.04 6.73 -27.15
N ARG A 291 -4.39 7.81 -27.87
CA ARG A 291 -5.75 7.99 -28.37
C ARG A 291 -6.11 6.93 -29.41
N PRO A 292 -7.38 6.49 -29.50
CA PRO A 292 -7.81 5.53 -30.53
C PRO A 292 -7.44 5.97 -31.96
N ASP A 293 -7.62 7.25 -32.29
CA ASP A 293 -7.33 7.83 -33.60
C ASP A 293 -5.83 7.76 -33.97
N THR A 294 -4.94 7.74 -32.96
CA THR A 294 -3.49 7.63 -33.14
C THR A 294 -3.08 6.29 -33.74
N TYR A 295 -3.84 5.21 -33.49
CA TYR A 295 -3.55 3.91 -34.09
C TYR A 295 -3.84 3.90 -35.60
N ASP A 296 -4.79 4.69 -36.07
CA ASP A 296 -5.06 4.82 -37.51
C ASP A 296 -3.94 5.59 -38.21
N GLU A 297 -3.43 6.65 -37.59
CA GLU A 297 -2.25 7.38 -38.06
C GLU A 297 -0.98 6.51 -38.04
N ALA A 298 -0.81 5.69 -36.99
CA ALA A 298 0.31 4.75 -36.88
C ALA A 298 0.26 3.66 -37.96
N ARG A 299 -0.93 3.13 -38.30
CA ARG A 299 -1.12 2.18 -39.42
C ARG A 299 -0.75 2.80 -40.76
N ALA A 300 -1.08 4.08 -40.97
CA ALA A 300 -0.67 4.80 -42.16
C ALA A 300 0.85 5.04 -42.20
N ALA A 301 1.47 5.26 -41.04
CA ALA A 301 2.91 5.50 -40.90
C ALA A 301 3.80 4.25 -41.06
N ALA A 302 3.31 3.06 -40.69
CA ALA A 302 4.01 1.80 -40.87
C ALA A 302 3.12 0.72 -41.54
N PRO A 303 2.85 0.82 -42.86
CA PRO A 303 1.94 -0.08 -43.55
C PRO A 303 2.39 -1.55 -43.50
N GLY A 304 1.45 -2.45 -43.18
CA GLY A 304 1.67 -3.90 -43.14
C GLY A 304 2.25 -4.45 -41.83
N TRP A 305 2.70 -3.60 -40.91
CA TRP A 305 3.22 -4.02 -39.60
C TRP A 305 2.13 -4.09 -38.52
N ASP A 306 2.32 -4.96 -37.53
CA ASP A 306 1.47 -4.99 -36.33
C ASP A 306 1.80 -3.78 -35.43
N ILE A 307 0.85 -2.84 -35.35
CA ILE A 307 1.02 -1.60 -34.62
C ILE A 307 1.11 -1.82 -33.11
N TYR A 308 0.46 -2.86 -32.56
CA TYR A 308 0.55 -3.15 -31.12
C TYR A 308 1.93 -3.70 -30.73
N LEU A 309 2.56 -4.45 -31.63
CA LEU A 309 3.95 -4.90 -31.47
C LEU A 309 4.92 -3.71 -31.49
N ILE A 310 4.75 -2.79 -32.45
CA ILE A 310 5.58 -1.57 -32.52
C ILE A 310 5.35 -0.70 -31.29
N GLU A 311 4.13 -0.61 -30.78
CA GLU A 311 3.80 0.10 -29.55
C GLU A 311 4.51 -0.47 -28.33
N GLN A 312 4.51 -1.80 -28.19
CA GLN A 312 5.22 -2.47 -27.10
C GLN A 312 6.73 -2.16 -27.14
N GLU A 313 7.35 -2.36 -28.31
CA GLU A 313 8.78 -2.08 -28.53
C GLU A 313 9.11 -0.60 -28.28
N TRP A 314 8.24 0.30 -28.69
CA TRP A 314 8.39 1.73 -28.45
C TRP A 314 8.31 2.07 -26.95
N ARG A 315 7.36 1.47 -26.23
CA ARG A 315 7.18 1.67 -24.79
C ARG A 315 8.35 1.10 -23.97
N GLU A 316 8.93 -0.01 -24.42
CA GLU A 316 10.14 -0.61 -23.84
C GLU A 316 11.40 0.20 -24.16
N TRP A 317 11.50 0.74 -25.37
CA TRP A 317 12.60 1.63 -25.79
C TRP A 317 12.57 2.99 -25.09
N SER A 318 11.38 3.53 -24.80
CA SER A 318 11.23 4.88 -24.27
C SER A 318 11.58 4.96 -22.79
N THR A 319 12.71 5.60 -22.49
CA THR A 319 13.21 5.78 -21.12
C THR A 319 12.52 6.92 -20.36
N THR A 320 11.81 7.81 -21.05
CA THR A 320 10.99 8.89 -20.48
C THR A 320 9.66 9.02 -21.23
N ALA A 321 8.63 9.59 -20.60
CA ALA A 321 7.35 9.84 -21.28
C ALA A 321 7.46 11.08 -22.20
N PRO A 322 7.20 10.97 -23.52
CA PRO A 322 7.19 12.13 -24.40
C PRO A 322 6.12 13.14 -23.98
N ARG A 323 6.38 14.43 -24.21
CA ARG A 323 5.41 15.51 -23.94
C ARG A 323 4.10 15.34 -24.73
N ASP A 324 4.21 14.79 -25.94
CA ASP A 324 3.09 14.35 -26.77
C ASP A 324 3.31 12.89 -27.20
N PRO A 325 2.77 11.92 -26.44
CA PRO A 325 2.88 10.50 -26.73
C PRO A 325 2.32 10.09 -28.08
N ASP A 326 1.23 10.72 -28.53
CA ASP A 326 0.57 10.34 -29.78
C ASP A 326 1.45 10.68 -30.99
N SER A 327 1.92 11.92 -31.07
CA SER A 327 2.82 12.35 -32.15
C SER A 327 4.17 11.62 -32.10
N ALA A 328 4.68 11.36 -30.89
CA ALA A 328 5.94 10.64 -30.71
C ALA A 328 5.85 9.18 -31.16
N PHE A 329 4.71 8.51 -30.91
CA PHE A 329 4.48 7.16 -31.39
C PHE A 329 4.36 7.09 -32.91
N VAL A 330 3.62 8.01 -33.53
CA VAL A 330 3.49 8.08 -35.00
C VAL A 330 4.85 8.32 -35.66
N ALA A 331 5.66 9.24 -35.11
CA ALA A 331 7.02 9.48 -35.59
C ALA A 331 7.94 8.24 -35.44
N PHE A 332 7.79 7.49 -34.35
CA PHE A 332 8.51 6.23 -34.15
C PHE A 332 8.11 5.18 -35.19
N CYS A 333 6.81 5.06 -35.51
CA CYS A 333 6.32 4.17 -36.57
C CYS A 333 6.91 4.53 -37.94
N GLN A 334 6.98 5.82 -38.28
CA GLN A 334 7.62 6.30 -39.51
C GLN A 334 9.10 5.91 -39.58
N ALA A 335 9.84 6.10 -38.47
CA ALA A 335 11.25 5.74 -38.39
C ALA A 335 11.48 4.22 -38.44
N TRP A 336 10.57 3.44 -37.83
CA TRP A 336 10.58 1.99 -37.85
C TRP A 336 10.43 1.46 -39.28
N TYR A 337 9.43 1.95 -40.00
CA TYR A 337 9.18 1.59 -41.40
C TYR A 337 10.32 2.02 -42.32
N ALA A 338 10.86 3.23 -42.15
CA ALA A 338 11.99 3.71 -42.95
C ALA A 338 13.26 2.84 -42.79
N ARG A 339 13.47 2.24 -41.61
CA ARG A 339 14.63 1.37 -41.35
C ARG A 339 14.42 -0.08 -41.79
N ARG A 340 13.19 -0.61 -41.71
CA ARG A 340 12.91 -2.03 -41.92
C ARG A 340 12.17 -2.36 -43.22
N GLY A 341 11.56 -1.37 -43.87
CA GLY A 341 10.76 -1.57 -45.07
C GLY A 341 9.48 -2.38 -44.82
N LEU A 342 8.98 -3.03 -45.88
CA LEU A 342 7.83 -3.93 -45.77
C LEU A 342 8.19 -5.17 -44.91
N PRO A 343 7.27 -5.66 -44.08
CA PRO A 343 7.51 -6.88 -43.31
C PRO A 343 7.69 -8.06 -44.27
N ALA A 344 8.69 -8.90 -43.99
CA ALA A 344 9.09 -10.05 -44.80
C ALA A 344 8.18 -11.26 -44.60
#